data_AF-A0A7S2BUQ4-F1
#
_entry.id   AF-A0A7S2BUQ4-F1
#
_cell.length_a   1.000
_cell.length_b   1.000
_cell.length_c   1.000
_cell.angle_alpha   90.00
_cell.angle_beta   90.00
_cell.angle_gamma   90.00
#
_symmetry.space_group_name_H-M   'P 1'
#
loop_
_entity.id
_entity.type
_entity.pdbx_description
1 polymer ?
#
loop_
_entity_poly.entity_id
_entity_poly.type
_entity_poly.pdbx_seq_one_letter_code
_entity_poly.pdbx_strand_id
1 'polypeptide(L)'
;IRTFYGKAEDDASSPIDFLEDSYVYPSRHVIAARITAENPDDGFKPTSGRIQRVKFQSSVACWGYFSVGANGSIHEYADSQFGHVFAHGATREDARKALMLSLRNMDVVGDIRNPV
;
A
#
# COMPACT_ATOMS: atom_id res chain seq x y z
N ILE A 1 -13.67 -9.08 14.30
CA ILE A 1 -15.06 -8.63 14.04
C ILE A 1 -15.71 -8.05 15.29
N ARG A 2 -15.71 -8.76 16.43
CA ARG A 2 -16.27 -8.23 17.70
C ARG A 2 -15.75 -6.85 18.09
N THR A 3 -14.42 -6.67 18.11
CA THR A 3 -13.75 -5.38 18.39
C THR A 3 -14.16 -4.27 17.41
N PHE A 4 -14.42 -4.62 16.15
CA PHE A 4 -14.93 -3.67 15.15
C PHE A 4 -16.35 -3.20 15.46
N TYR A 5 -17.17 -4.02 16.14
CA TYR A 5 -18.47 -3.64 16.70
C TYR A 5 -18.39 -3.17 18.16
N GLY A 6 -17.18 -2.89 18.68
CA GLY A 6 -16.99 -2.40 20.05
C GLY A 6 -17.28 -3.42 21.14
N LYS A 7 -17.46 -4.70 20.79
CA LYS A 7 -17.68 -5.80 21.74
C LYS A 7 -16.35 -6.36 22.23
N ALA A 8 -16.31 -6.75 23.49
CA ALA A 8 -15.13 -7.35 24.11
C ALA A 8 -14.76 -8.69 23.42
N GLU A 9 -13.47 -8.99 23.38
CA GLU A 9 -12.95 -10.18 22.68
C GLU A 9 -13.20 -11.47 23.45
N ASP A 10 -13.31 -11.39 24.77
CA ASP A 10 -13.56 -12.51 25.69
C ASP A 10 -15.04 -12.92 25.76
N ASP A 11 -15.96 -12.02 25.39
CA ASP A 11 -17.38 -12.32 25.23
C ASP A 11 -17.64 -13.06 23.91
N ALA A 12 -17.23 -14.32 23.82
CA ALA A 12 -17.35 -15.10 22.58
C ALA A 12 -18.80 -15.49 22.22
N SER A 13 -19.74 -15.42 23.16
CA SER A 13 -21.08 -15.99 23.02
C SER A 13 -22.17 -14.98 22.70
N SER A 14 -22.01 -13.70 23.03
CA SER A 14 -23.07 -12.73 22.73
C SER A 14 -23.20 -12.49 21.22
N PRO A 15 -24.43 -12.46 20.68
CA PRO A 15 -24.63 -12.24 19.25
C PRO A 15 -24.23 -10.82 18.84
N ILE A 16 -23.83 -10.68 17.58
CA ILE A 16 -23.75 -9.39 16.88
C ILE A 16 -24.89 -9.39 15.87
N ASP A 17 -25.80 -8.44 15.99
CA ASP A 17 -26.79 -8.22 14.96
C ASP A 17 -26.19 -7.30 13.89
N PHE A 18 -25.71 -7.86 12.79
CA PHE A 18 -25.05 -7.08 11.73
C PHE A 18 -25.97 -6.11 10.98
N LEU A 19 -27.29 -6.17 11.21
CA LEU A 19 -28.26 -5.25 10.60
C LEU A 19 -28.58 -4.06 11.52
N GLU A 20 -28.56 -4.26 12.83
CA GLU A 20 -28.95 -3.25 13.82
C GLU A 20 -27.76 -2.71 14.66
N ASP A 21 -26.77 -3.55 14.97
CA ASP A 21 -25.60 -3.13 15.74
C ASP A 21 -24.72 -2.21 14.87
N SER A 22 -24.38 -1.03 15.39
CA SER A 22 -23.45 -0.11 14.73
C SER A 22 -21.99 -0.53 14.99
N TYR A 23 -21.16 -0.43 13.95
CA TYR A 23 -19.73 -0.61 14.09
C TYR A 23 -19.05 0.64 14.71
N VAL A 24 -17.86 0.45 15.27
CA VAL A 24 -17.00 1.54 15.74
C VAL A 24 -16.52 2.34 14.53
N TYR A 25 -16.97 3.60 14.47
CA TYR A 25 -16.66 4.47 13.34
C TYR A 25 -15.14 4.62 13.14
N PRO A 26 -14.61 4.42 11.92
CA PRO A 26 -13.19 4.59 11.62
C PRO A 26 -12.66 5.97 12.05
N SER A 27 -11.64 5.98 12.90
CA SER A 27 -10.99 7.21 13.38
C SER A 27 -9.76 7.61 12.56
N ARG A 28 -9.48 6.88 11.48
CA ARG A 28 -8.31 7.08 10.63
C ARG A 28 -8.68 6.94 9.17
N HIS A 29 -7.94 7.65 8.33
CA HIS A 29 -7.96 7.49 6.88
C HIS A 29 -6.74 6.70 6.41
N VAL A 30 -6.92 5.92 5.35
CA VAL A 30 -5.86 5.20 4.65
C VAL A 30 -5.85 5.64 3.19
N ILE A 31 -4.68 5.91 2.64
CA ILE A 31 -4.45 6.09 1.20
C ILE A 31 -3.42 5.06 0.77
N ALA A 32 -3.72 4.33 -0.30
CA ALA A 32 -2.82 3.34 -0.87
C ALA A 32 -2.36 3.76 -2.27
N ALA A 33 -1.13 3.42 -2.61
CA ALA A 33 -0.55 3.60 -3.94
C ALA A 33 0.00 2.27 -4.46
N ARG A 34 -0.36 1.93 -5.70
CA ARG A 34 0.24 0.82 -6.44
C ARG A 34 1.54 1.31 -7.07
N ILE A 35 2.58 0.49 -6.97
CA ILE A 35 3.87 0.75 -7.60
C ILE A 35 3.96 -0.18 -8.81
N THR A 36 4.00 0.41 -10.00
CA THR A 36 3.98 -0.32 -11.27
C THR A 36 5.26 -0.09 -12.08
N ALA A 37 5.65 -1.09 -12.87
CA ALA A 37 6.74 -0.97 -13.84
C ALA A 37 6.21 -0.45 -15.18
N GLU A 38 5.48 0.66 -15.16
CA GLU A 38 4.89 1.28 -16.35
C GLU A 38 5.62 2.58 -16.68
N ASN A 39 5.86 2.82 -17.97
CA ASN A 39 6.54 4.04 -18.40
C ASN A 39 5.53 5.16 -18.70
N PRO A 40 5.44 6.23 -17.88
CA PRO A 40 4.52 7.33 -18.14
C PRO A 40 4.81 8.07 -19.45
N ASP A 41 6.08 8.11 -19.89
CA ASP A 41 6.48 8.79 -21.14
C ASP A 41 6.09 8.01 -22.40
N ASP A 42 5.81 6.71 -22.28
CA ASP A 42 5.40 5.84 -23.38
C ASP A 42 3.96 5.33 -23.18
N GLY A 43 3.09 6.21 -22.68
CA GLY A 43 1.66 5.94 -22.55
C GLY A 43 1.33 4.84 -21.54
N PHE A 44 2.10 4.73 -20.45
CA PHE A 44 1.94 3.74 -19.39
C PHE A 44 2.09 2.28 -19.86
N LYS A 45 2.88 2.04 -20.92
CA LYS A 45 3.18 0.66 -21.32
C LYS A 45 3.92 -0.08 -20.20
N PRO A 46 3.52 -1.32 -19.87
CA PRO A 46 4.27 -2.18 -18.97
C PRO A 46 5.68 -2.40 -19.50
N THR A 47 6.65 -2.37 -18.60
CA THR A 47 8.07 -2.63 -18.87
C THR A 47 8.49 -3.88 -18.12
N SER A 48 9.20 -4.77 -18.82
CA SER A 48 9.89 -5.91 -18.23
C SER A 48 11.38 -5.60 -18.12
N GLY A 49 12.04 -6.13 -17.10
CA GLY A 49 13.47 -5.88 -16.91
C GLY A 49 13.95 -6.23 -15.52
N ARG A 50 15.25 -6.05 -15.29
CA ARG A 50 15.86 -6.32 -14.00
C ARG A 50 15.66 -5.14 -13.05
N ILE A 51 15.27 -5.45 -11.82
CA ILE A 51 15.27 -4.51 -10.70
C ILE A 51 16.58 -4.72 -9.96
N GLN A 52 17.40 -3.68 -9.94
CA GLN A 52 18.65 -3.71 -9.19
C GLN A 52 18.34 -3.56 -7.70
N ARG A 53 17.51 -2.57 -7.33
CA ARG A 53 17.14 -2.30 -5.93
C ARG A 53 15.81 -1.56 -5.83
N VAL A 54 15.01 -1.97 -4.84
CA VAL A 54 13.91 -1.16 -4.28
C VAL A 54 14.30 -0.83 -2.85
N LYS A 55 14.44 0.45 -2.54
CA LYS A 55 14.62 0.94 -1.18
C LYS A 55 13.40 1.74 -0.79
N PHE A 56 12.65 1.18 0.15
CA PHE A 56 11.51 1.83 0.77
C PHE A 56 11.73 1.82 2.28
N GLN A 57 11.59 2.98 2.91
CA GLN A 57 11.71 3.12 4.36
C GLN A 57 10.33 3.30 4.97
N SER A 58 9.86 2.26 5.65
CA SER A 58 8.62 2.34 6.43
C SER A 58 8.76 3.35 7.56
N SER A 59 7.65 3.97 7.91
CA SER A 59 7.49 4.88 9.05
C SER A 59 6.27 4.47 9.87
N VAL A 60 6.06 5.14 11.00
CA VAL A 60 4.85 4.93 11.81
C VAL A 60 3.56 5.17 11.01
N ALA A 61 3.59 6.11 10.06
CA ALA A 61 2.42 6.54 9.29
C ALA A 61 2.33 5.91 7.89
N CYS A 62 3.36 5.20 7.42
CA CYS A 62 3.37 4.62 6.08
C CYS A 62 4.22 3.36 6.00
N TRP A 63 3.67 2.30 5.41
CA TRP A 63 4.34 1.03 5.21
C TRP A 63 4.02 0.47 3.82
N GLY A 64 4.77 -0.51 3.35
CA GLY A 64 4.52 -1.12 2.05
C GLY A 64 5.22 -2.46 1.91
N TYR A 65 4.80 -3.23 0.91
CA TYR A 65 5.39 -4.51 0.55
C TYR A 65 5.61 -4.60 -0.96
N PHE A 66 6.57 -5.44 -1.37
CA PHE A 66 7.02 -5.58 -2.74
C PHE A 66 7.17 -7.07 -3.08
N SER A 67 6.79 -7.45 -4.30
CA SER A 67 6.91 -8.84 -4.79
C SER A 67 8.30 -9.17 -5.36
N VAL A 68 9.18 -8.16 -5.46
CA VAL A 68 10.52 -8.24 -6.05
C VAL A 68 11.53 -7.66 -5.07
N GLY A 69 12.55 -8.45 -4.77
CA GLY A 69 13.68 -8.05 -3.94
C GLY A 69 14.83 -7.44 -4.75
N ALA A 70 15.94 -7.14 -4.06
CA ALA A 70 17.18 -6.74 -4.72
C ALA A 70 17.64 -7.84 -5.70
N ASN A 71 18.07 -7.44 -6.90
CA ASN A 71 18.39 -8.32 -8.03
C ASN A 71 17.23 -9.16 -8.61
N GLY A 72 15.97 -8.83 -8.29
CA GLY A 72 14.80 -9.44 -8.93
C GLY A 72 14.61 -8.99 -10.39
N SER A 73 13.61 -9.56 -11.06
CA SER A 73 13.20 -9.15 -12.40
C SER A 73 11.69 -9.20 -12.55
N ILE A 74 11.14 -8.27 -13.33
CA ILE A 74 9.75 -8.31 -13.79
C ILE A 74 9.77 -8.90 -15.19
N HIS A 75 9.14 -10.06 -15.36
CA HIS A 75 9.02 -10.71 -16.67
C HIS A 75 7.79 -10.20 -17.42
N GLU A 76 7.76 -10.34 -18.75
CA GLU A 76 6.66 -9.85 -19.59
C GLU A 76 5.28 -10.44 -19.26
N TYR A 77 5.24 -11.66 -18.70
CA TYR A 77 4.01 -12.31 -18.23
C TYR A 77 3.63 -11.95 -16.78
N ALA A 78 4.38 -11.06 -16.12
CA ALA A 78 4.11 -10.66 -14.74
C ALA A 78 3.12 -9.50 -14.73
N ASP A 79 2.41 -9.34 -13.62
CA ASP A 79 1.67 -8.12 -13.35
C ASP A 79 2.66 -6.93 -13.33
N SER A 80 2.28 -5.80 -13.94
CA SER A 80 3.09 -4.59 -13.91
C SER A 80 3.21 -4.05 -12.48
N GLN A 81 2.22 -4.32 -11.62
CA GLN A 81 2.26 -3.97 -10.21
C GLN A 81 3.20 -4.90 -9.43
N PHE A 82 4.28 -4.32 -8.91
CA PHE A 82 5.28 -5.05 -8.14
C PHE A 82 5.38 -4.57 -6.68
N GLY A 83 4.64 -3.52 -6.32
CA GLY A 83 4.60 -2.99 -4.96
C GLY A 83 3.24 -2.40 -4.58
N HIS A 84 3.01 -2.31 -3.27
CA HIS A 84 1.85 -1.65 -2.69
C HIS A 84 2.25 -0.91 -1.42
N VAL A 85 1.95 0.38 -1.36
CA VAL A 85 2.28 1.26 -0.24
C VAL A 85 0.99 1.81 0.36
N PHE A 86 0.92 1.84 1.69
CA PHE A 86 -0.23 2.28 2.48
C PHE A 86 0.22 3.34 3.48
N ALA A 87 -0.38 4.52 3.40
CA ALA A 87 -0.24 5.57 4.38
C ALA A 87 -1.53 5.75 5.17
N HIS A 88 -1.43 6.06 6.46
CA HIS A 88 -2.57 6.36 7.32
C HIS A 88 -2.39 7.65 8.10
N GLY A 89 -3.50 8.26 8.51
CA GLY A 89 -3.52 9.51 9.25
C GLY A 89 -4.88 9.76 9.91
N ALA A 90 -4.95 10.73 10.82
CA ALA A 90 -6.20 11.11 11.47
C ALA A 90 -7.20 11.70 10.46
N THR A 91 -6.70 12.48 9.51
CA THR A 91 -7.47 12.99 8.37
C THR A 91 -6.97 12.42 7.05
N ARG A 92 -7.78 12.57 5.99
CA ARG A 92 -7.36 12.26 4.62
C ARG A 92 -6.09 13.02 4.22
N GLU A 93 -5.97 14.28 4.64
CA GLU A 93 -4.85 15.13 4.29
C GLU A 93 -3.56 14.68 4.98
N ASP A 94 -3.65 14.19 6.22
CA ASP A 94 -2.50 13.61 6.93
C ASP A 94 -2.00 12.35 6.24
N ALA A 95 -2.91 11.43 5.86
CA ALA A 95 -2.56 10.23 5.11
C ALA A 95 -1.92 10.57 3.75
N ARG A 96 -2.40 11.62 3.08
CA ARG A 96 -1.85 12.10 1.80
C ARG A 96 -0.43 12.64 1.97
N LYS A 97 -0.18 13.46 2.99
CA LYS A 97 1.16 13.99 3.31
C LYS A 97 2.14 12.88 3.67
N ALA A 98 1.71 11.91 4.48
CA ALA A 98 2.50 10.75 4.84
C ALA A 98 2.89 9.93 3.59
N LEU A 99 1.94 9.65 2.70
CA LEU A 99 2.21 8.95 1.45
C LEU A 99 3.22 9.70 0.57
N MET A 100 3.00 11.00 0.34
CA MET A 100 3.91 11.81 -0.48
C MET A 100 5.33 11.80 0.07
N LEU A 101 5.51 11.92 1.38
CA LEU A 101 6.84 11.90 2.00
C LEU A 101 7.51 10.55 1.80
N SER A 102 6.78 9.45 1.98
CA SER A 102 7.32 8.11 1.78
C SER A 102 7.67 7.81 0.32
N LEU A 103 6.86 8.24 -0.64
CA LEU A 103 7.14 8.05 -2.06
C LEU A 103 8.33 8.90 -2.53
N ARG A 104 8.47 10.14 -2.05
CA ARG A 104 9.65 10.99 -2.35
C ARG A 104 10.97 10.41 -1.86
N ASN A 105 10.93 9.62 -0.80
CA ASN A 105 12.11 8.97 -0.21
C ASN A 105 12.29 7.53 -0.73
N MET A 106 11.41 7.07 -1.61
CA MET A 106 11.50 5.77 -2.24
C MET A 106 12.48 5.84 -3.40
N ASP A 107 13.31 4.80 -3.52
CA ASP A 107 14.34 4.72 -4.54
C ASP A 107 14.24 3.37 -5.26
N VAL A 108 13.85 3.41 -6.52
CA VAL A 108 13.71 2.26 -7.41
C VAL A 108 14.73 2.39 -8.53
N VAL A 109 15.71 1.49 -8.54
CA VAL A 109 16.79 1.45 -9.54
C VAL A 109 16.69 0.15 -10.33
N GLY A 110 16.69 0.25 -11.65
CA GLY A 110 16.65 -0.89 -12.55
C GLY A 110 16.50 -0.49 -14.01
N ASP A 111 16.32 -1.49 -14.86
CA ASP A 111 16.07 -1.30 -16.30
C ASP A 111 14.62 -0.89 -16.58
N ILE A 112 13.76 -1.01 -15.57
CA ILE A 112 12.35 -0.64 -15.62
C ILE A 112 12.16 0.87 -15.41
N ARG A 113 11.16 1.44 -16.08
CA ARG A 113 10.65 2.79 -15.76
C ARG A 113 9.40 2.65 -14.90
N ASN A 114 9.25 3.55 -13.94
CA ASN A 114 8.16 3.55 -12.99
C ASN A 114 7.64 4.98 -12.77
N PRO A 115 6.37 5.16 -12.38
CA PRO A 115 5.75 6.48 -12.26
C PRO A 115 6.04 7.22 -10.93
N VAL A 116 6.85 6.65 -10.05
CA VAL A 116 7.12 7.15 -8.68
C VAL A 116 8.44 7.90 -8.62
#